data_AF-F8L2S1-F1
#
_entry.id   AF-F8L2S1-F1
#
_cell.length_a   1.000
_cell.length_b   1.000
_cell.length_c   1.000
_cell.angle_alpha   90.00
_cell.angle_beta   90.00
_cell.angle_gamma   90.00
#
_symmetry.space_group_name_H-M   'P 1'
#
loop_
_entity.id
_entity.type
_entity.pdbx_description
1 polymer ?
#
loop_
_entity_poly.entity_id
_entity_poly.type
_entity_poly.pdbx_seq_one_letter_code
_entity_poly.pdbx_strand_id
1 'polypeptide(L)'
;MGWEDYHLFSFEYGGRYFEFDGNVRFTDRLSSLKMKEGDELLYVYDFGDSWKHSVVLEALIPKNEKSFYPCCIDGKRACPPEDSGGVWLYREKLKILKNKKHPDHEDLIDWIGKDFNPEYFDLKEVNENIHSAFTCV
;
A
#
# COMPACT_ATOMS: atom_id res chain seq x y z
N MET A 1 -3.22 -2.42 1.52
CA MET A 1 -1.92 -2.51 2.22
C MET A 1 -2.20 -2.83 3.68
N GLY A 2 -1.19 -3.16 4.48
CA GLY A 2 -1.35 -3.44 5.91
C GLY A 2 -1.34 -2.19 6.80
N TRP A 3 -1.59 -1.02 6.23
CA TRP A 3 -1.57 0.26 6.94
C TRP A 3 -2.94 0.63 7.53
N GLU A 4 -2.93 1.47 8.55
CA GLU A 4 -4.06 1.70 9.45
C GLU A 4 -4.95 2.90 9.05
N ASP A 5 -4.62 3.59 7.95
CA ASP A 5 -5.39 4.74 7.42
C ASP A 5 -5.48 5.96 8.37
N TYR A 6 -4.47 6.15 9.23
CA TYR A 6 -4.43 7.30 10.16
C TYR A 6 -3.73 8.54 9.61
N HIS A 7 -2.95 8.39 8.53
CA HIS A 7 -2.19 9.49 7.94
C HIS A 7 -2.89 10.10 6.73
N LEU A 8 -2.56 11.37 6.48
CA LEU A 8 -2.97 12.07 5.25
C LEU A 8 -2.40 11.38 4.02
N PHE A 9 -3.14 11.49 2.92
CA PHE A 9 -2.70 10.99 1.64
C PHE A 9 -3.14 11.88 0.48
N SER A 10 -2.52 11.68 -0.68
CA SER A 10 -2.89 12.37 -1.90
C SER A 10 -2.75 11.48 -3.13
N PHE A 11 -3.47 11.87 -4.18
CA PHE A 11 -3.25 11.35 -5.52
C PHE A 11 -2.81 12.47 -6.46
N GLU A 12 -1.99 12.14 -7.45
CA GLU A 12 -1.60 13.05 -8.52
C GLU A 12 -1.73 12.35 -9.88
N TYR A 13 -2.43 13.00 -10.81
CA TYR A 13 -2.59 12.51 -12.17
C TYR A 13 -2.78 13.67 -13.16
N GLY A 14 -1.97 13.70 -14.22
CA GLY A 14 -2.10 14.70 -15.29
C GLY A 14 -2.00 16.16 -14.80
N GLY A 15 -1.17 16.42 -13.78
CA GLY A 15 -1.02 17.73 -13.15
C GLY A 15 -2.18 18.14 -12.22
N ARG A 16 -3.13 17.24 -11.98
CA ARG A 16 -4.17 17.42 -10.95
C ARG A 16 -3.72 16.74 -9.67
N TYR A 17 -3.85 17.46 -8.57
CA TYR A 17 -3.52 17.00 -7.23
C TYR A 17 -4.80 16.88 -6.41
N PHE A 18 -4.96 15.74 -5.74
CA PHE A 18 -6.13 15.39 -4.95
C PHE A 18 -5.63 15.08 -3.52
N GLU A 19 -5.65 16.07 -2.64
CA GLU A 19 -5.30 15.89 -1.22
C GLU A 19 -6.50 15.41 -0.43
N PHE A 20 -6.29 14.45 0.46
CA PHE A 20 -7.32 13.94 1.36
C PHE A 20 -6.95 14.33 2.79
N ASP A 21 -7.61 15.37 3.28
CA ASP A 21 -7.48 15.93 4.64
C ASP A 21 -8.66 15.55 5.55
N GLY A 22 -9.44 14.54 5.15
CA GLY A 22 -10.70 14.18 5.82
C GLY A 22 -11.93 15.01 5.42
N ASN A 23 -11.78 16.06 4.58
CA ASN A 23 -12.89 16.91 4.12
C ASN A 23 -13.27 16.73 2.64
N VAL A 24 -12.52 15.91 1.88
CA VAL A 24 -12.84 15.63 0.48
C VAL A 24 -13.92 14.56 0.36
N ARG A 25 -15.03 14.93 -0.29
CA ARG A 25 -16.12 14.01 -0.60
C ARG A 25 -15.67 12.98 -1.62
N PHE A 26 -16.01 11.73 -1.37
CA PHE A 26 -15.80 10.51 -2.18
C PHE A 26 -16.55 10.55 -3.54
N THR A 27 -16.57 11.68 -4.24
CA THR A 27 -17.42 11.89 -5.43
C THR A 27 -16.69 11.61 -6.74
N ASP A 28 -15.36 11.60 -6.75
CA ASP A 28 -14.58 11.34 -7.96
C ASP A 28 -14.31 9.85 -8.14
N ARG A 29 -15.01 9.26 -9.11
CA ARG A 29 -14.75 7.88 -9.55
C ARG A 29 -13.46 7.83 -10.34
N LEU A 30 -12.67 6.75 -10.21
CA LEU A 30 -11.47 6.53 -11.04
C LEU A 30 -11.76 6.70 -12.56
N SER A 31 -12.96 6.31 -13.01
CA SER A 31 -13.41 6.48 -14.39
C SER A 31 -13.45 7.94 -14.88
N SER A 32 -13.57 8.92 -13.97
CA SER A 32 -13.60 10.35 -14.33
C SER A 32 -12.24 10.86 -14.81
N LEU A 33 -11.14 10.19 -14.40
CA LEU A 33 -9.78 10.52 -14.81
C LEU A 33 -9.52 10.17 -16.28
N LYS A 34 -10.35 9.29 -16.88
CA LYS A 34 -10.20 8.82 -18.27
C LYS A 34 -8.79 8.33 -18.57
N MET A 35 -8.20 7.61 -17.61
CA MET A 35 -6.91 6.94 -17.79
C MET A 35 -6.99 5.94 -18.95
N LYS A 36 -5.88 5.81 -19.65
CA LYS A 36 -5.63 4.85 -20.71
C LYS A 36 -4.63 3.82 -20.22
N GLU A 37 -4.56 2.69 -20.92
CA GLU A 37 -3.55 1.67 -20.61
C GLU A 37 -2.14 2.29 -20.70
N GLY A 38 -1.34 2.03 -19.67
CA GLY A 38 -0.01 2.63 -19.47
C GLY A 38 0.00 3.96 -18.72
N ASP A 39 -1.15 4.59 -18.49
CA ASP A 39 -1.20 5.80 -17.66
C ASP A 39 -0.91 5.47 -16.19
N GLU A 40 -0.17 6.36 -15.54
CA GLU A 40 0.26 6.24 -14.15
C GLU A 40 -0.34 7.36 -13.29
N LEU A 41 -0.90 6.99 -12.15
CA LEU A 41 -1.35 7.87 -11.08
C LEU A 41 -0.46 7.67 -9.85
N LEU A 42 0.06 8.76 -9.30
CA LEU A 42 0.90 8.72 -8.10
C LEU A 42 0.00 8.78 -6.87
N TYR A 43 0.14 7.83 -5.95
CA TYR A 43 -0.49 7.84 -4.64
C TYR A 43 0.58 8.04 -3.56
N VAL A 44 0.46 9.09 -2.76
CA VAL A 44 1.36 9.37 -1.64
C VAL A 44 0.59 9.15 -0.35
N TYR A 45 1.04 8.18 0.46
CA TYR A 45 0.53 7.92 1.79
C TYR A 45 1.52 8.39 2.85
N ASP A 46 1.00 8.95 3.94
CA ASP A 46 1.74 9.55 5.03
C ASP A 46 2.69 10.67 4.57
N PHE A 47 2.31 11.93 4.81
CA PHE A 47 3.15 13.06 4.42
C PHE A 47 4.43 13.20 5.26
N GLY A 48 4.52 12.50 6.40
CA GLY A 48 5.76 12.36 7.16
C GLY A 48 6.74 11.43 6.45
N ASP A 49 6.34 10.16 6.26
CA ASP A 49 7.21 9.12 5.67
C ASP A 49 7.31 9.16 4.13
N SER A 50 6.32 9.77 3.47
CA SER A 50 6.18 9.91 2.02
C SER A 50 6.24 8.57 1.27
N TRP A 51 5.34 7.65 1.61
CA TRP A 51 5.19 6.38 0.91
C TRP A 51 4.54 6.59 -0.46
N LYS A 52 5.36 6.59 -1.52
CA LYS A 52 4.94 6.79 -2.91
C LYS A 52 4.63 5.48 -3.60
N HIS A 53 3.41 5.37 -4.14
CA HIS A 53 2.95 4.26 -4.95
C HIS A 53 2.67 4.73 -6.37
N SER A 54 3.21 3.98 -7.31
CA SER A 54 2.86 4.10 -8.72
C SER A 54 1.65 3.21 -9.00
N VAL A 55 0.51 3.81 -9.35
CA VAL A 55 -0.72 3.09 -9.71
C VAL A 55 -0.88 3.18 -11.23
N VAL A 56 -0.54 2.09 -11.91
CA VAL A 56 -0.56 2.01 -13.37
C VAL A 56 -1.83 1.30 -13.83
N LEU A 57 -2.54 1.88 -14.81
CA LEU A 57 -3.61 1.18 -15.49
C LEU A 57 -3.00 0.23 -16.52
N GLU A 58 -2.87 -1.05 -16.18
CA GLU A 58 -2.26 -2.04 -17.08
C GLU A 58 -3.22 -2.50 -18.19
N ALA A 59 -4.50 -2.71 -17.86
CA ALA A 59 -5.49 -3.20 -18.81
C ALA A 59 -6.91 -2.81 -18.41
N LEU A 60 -7.78 -2.60 -19.40
CA LEU A 60 -9.24 -2.53 -19.22
C LEU A 60 -9.90 -3.80 -19.72
N ILE A 61 -10.32 -4.67 -18.78
CA ILE A 61 -10.94 -5.95 -19.09
C ILE A 61 -12.45 -5.95 -18.82
N PRO A 62 -13.25 -6.74 -19.56
CA PRO A 62 -14.66 -6.92 -19.24
C PRO A 62 -14.85 -7.47 -17.81
N LYS A 63 -15.82 -6.92 -17.09
CA LYS A 63 -16.17 -7.40 -15.75
C LYS A 63 -16.63 -8.86 -15.81
N ASN A 64 -16.07 -9.68 -14.93
CA ASN A 64 -16.57 -11.03 -14.70
C ASN A 64 -17.62 -11.01 -13.59
N GLU A 65 -18.89 -11.28 -13.92
CA GLU A 65 -19.99 -11.26 -12.94
C GLU A 65 -19.90 -12.34 -11.87
N LYS A 66 -19.02 -13.35 -12.04
CA LYS A 66 -18.78 -14.40 -11.04
C LYS A 66 -17.64 -14.05 -10.06
N SER A 67 -16.91 -12.97 -10.31
CA SER A 67 -15.78 -12.55 -9.48
C SER A 67 -16.22 -11.51 -8.46
N PHE A 68 -15.62 -11.58 -7.27
CA PHE A 68 -15.70 -10.52 -6.26
C PHE A 68 -14.64 -9.45 -6.58
N TYR A 69 -14.98 -8.18 -6.37
CA TYR A 69 -14.09 -7.04 -6.58
C TYR A 69 -14.13 -6.08 -5.38
N PRO A 70 -13.00 -5.43 -5.03
CA PRO A 70 -11.67 -5.64 -5.60
C PRO A 70 -11.09 -7.01 -5.24
N CYS A 71 -10.10 -7.48 -6.00
CA CYS A 71 -9.34 -8.69 -5.70
C CYS A 71 -7.87 -8.50 -6.08
N CYS A 72 -6.99 -9.15 -5.35
CA CYS A 72 -5.56 -9.22 -5.64
C CYS A 72 -5.30 -10.45 -6.51
N ILE A 73 -4.60 -10.27 -7.64
CA ILE A 73 -4.26 -11.36 -8.56
C ILE A 73 -2.80 -11.78 -8.47
N ASP A 74 -1.93 -10.90 -7.95
CA ASP A 74 -0.50 -11.15 -7.78
C ASP A 74 0.08 -10.14 -6.77
N GLY A 75 1.24 -10.47 -6.20
CA GLY A 75 1.98 -9.59 -5.32
C GLY A 75 3.22 -10.26 -4.75
N LYS A 76 4.06 -9.46 -4.07
CA LYS A 76 5.29 -9.94 -3.45
C LYS A 76 5.72 -9.04 -2.31
N ARG A 77 6.40 -9.65 -1.35
CA ARG A 77 7.02 -9.00 -0.19
C ARG A 77 5.98 -8.40 0.76
N ALA A 78 6.39 -8.21 2.00
CA ALA A 78 5.52 -7.61 3.01
C ALA A 78 5.45 -6.09 2.80
N CYS A 79 4.28 -5.53 3.11
CA CYS A 79 4.12 -4.09 3.27
C CYS A 79 5.09 -3.59 4.37
N PRO A 80 5.80 -2.46 4.17
CA PRO A 80 6.51 -1.81 5.27
C PRO A 80 5.54 -1.55 6.42
N PRO A 81 5.95 -1.73 7.69
CA PRO A 81 5.11 -1.37 8.83
C PRO A 81 4.74 0.12 8.80
N GLU A 82 3.61 0.46 9.43
CA GLU A 82 3.25 1.84 9.76
C GLU A 82 4.41 2.54 10.51
N ASP A 83 4.56 3.85 10.33
CA ASP A 83 5.59 4.68 10.99
C ASP A 83 7.02 4.13 10.86
N SER A 84 7.31 3.43 9.76
CA SER A 84 8.63 2.82 9.58
C SER A 84 9.71 3.81 9.12
N GLY A 85 9.38 5.08 8.91
CA GLY A 85 10.30 6.19 8.61
C GLY A 85 10.60 6.35 7.12
N GLY A 86 9.64 5.98 6.28
CA GLY A 86 9.76 6.06 4.83
C GLY A 86 10.77 5.07 4.23
N VAL A 87 10.95 5.18 2.91
CA VAL A 87 11.73 4.21 2.11
C VAL A 87 13.17 4.08 2.58
N TRP A 88 13.81 5.19 2.99
CA TRP A 88 15.21 5.18 3.40
C TRP A 88 15.42 4.47 4.73
N LEU A 89 14.64 4.84 5.76
CA LEU A 89 14.80 4.22 7.07
C LEU A 89 14.37 2.76 7.05
N TYR A 90 13.30 2.42 6.32
CA TYR A 90 12.90 1.03 6.16
C TYR A 90 14.00 0.19 5.49
N ARG A 91 14.71 0.72 4.49
CA ARG A 91 15.86 0.02 3.88
C ARG A 91 17.00 -0.21 4.87
N GLU A 92 17.29 0.74 5.76
CA GLU A 92 18.28 0.52 6.82
C GLU A 92 17.80 -0.53 7.83
N LYS A 93 16.53 -0.48 8.25
CA LYS A 93 15.91 -1.51 9.10
C LYS A 93 16.03 -2.90 8.46
N LEU A 94 15.81 -3.05 7.16
CA LEU A 94 16.02 -4.33 6.46
C LEU A 94 17.47 -4.82 6.48
N LYS A 95 18.47 -3.92 6.50
CA LYS A 95 19.88 -4.31 6.66
C LYS A 95 20.18 -4.77 8.10
N ILE A 96 19.63 -4.06 9.08
CA ILE A 96 19.76 -4.40 10.50
C ILE A 96 19.13 -5.78 10.76
N LEU A 97 17.91 -6.04 10.28
CA LEU A 97 17.24 -7.35 10.41
C LEU A 97 18.05 -8.51 9.81
N LYS A 98 18.82 -8.26 8.75
CA LYS A 98 19.69 -9.29 8.16
C LYS A 98 20.97 -9.54 8.98
N ASN A 99 21.39 -8.58 9.79
CA ASN A 99 22.61 -8.66 10.59
C ASN A 99 22.29 -8.88 12.07
N LYS A 100 22.20 -10.16 12.47
CA LYS A 100 21.97 -10.57 13.88
C LYS A 100 23.01 -10.09 14.89
N LYS A 101 24.15 -9.57 14.44
CA LYS A 101 25.20 -9.01 15.30
C LYS A 101 25.15 -7.48 15.37
N HIS A 102 24.24 -6.83 14.65
CA HIS A 102 24.05 -5.40 14.73
C HIS A 102 23.58 -5.03 16.15
N PRO A 103 24.10 -3.95 16.77
CA PRO A 103 23.69 -3.55 18.11
C PRO A 103 22.17 -3.36 18.21
N ASP A 104 21.55 -2.77 17.19
CA ASP A 104 20.12 -2.48 17.18
C ASP A 104 19.23 -3.66 16.68
N HIS A 105 19.79 -4.86 16.49
CA HIS A 105 19.04 -5.99 15.92
C HIS A 105 17.88 -6.43 16.83
N GLU A 106 18.15 -6.65 18.11
CA GLU A 106 17.14 -7.11 19.07
C GLU A 106 16.05 -6.04 19.29
N ASP A 107 16.45 -4.78 19.47
CA ASP A 107 15.52 -3.65 19.61
C ASP A 107 14.59 -3.53 18.39
N LEU A 108 15.12 -3.73 17.19
CA LEU A 108 14.33 -3.69 15.96
C LEU A 108 13.35 -4.87 15.87
N ILE A 109 13.75 -6.07 16.29
CA ILE A 109 12.88 -7.25 16.34
C ILE A 109 11.73 -7.04 17.34
N ASP A 110 12.01 -6.46 18.50
CA ASP A 110 11.00 -6.16 19.51
C ASP A 110 10.00 -5.09 19.02
N TRP A 111 10.46 -4.10 18.25
CA TRP A 111 9.59 -3.09 17.64
C TRP A 111 8.75 -3.64 16.48
N ILE A 112 9.36 -4.36 15.54
CA ILE A 112 8.70 -4.78 14.30
C ILE A 112 7.84 -6.05 14.48
N GLY A 113 8.09 -6.80 15.54
CA GLY A 113 7.47 -8.10 15.80
C GLY A 113 8.35 -9.26 15.32
N LYS A 114 8.44 -10.29 16.16
CA LYS A 114 9.31 -11.47 15.95
C LYS A 114 8.96 -12.28 14.70
N ASP A 115 7.71 -12.22 14.28
CA ASP A 115 7.21 -12.97 13.13
C ASP A 115 7.26 -12.16 11.83
N PHE A 116 7.74 -10.91 11.86
CA PHE A 116 7.85 -10.09 10.66
C PHE A 116 8.87 -10.67 9.68
N ASN A 117 8.39 -11.01 8.49
CA ASN A 117 9.23 -11.42 7.37
C ASN A 117 9.02 -10.46 6.19
N PRO A 118 10.03 -9.66 5.81
CA PRO A 118 9.89 -8.68 4.73
C PRO A 118 9.66 -9.31 3.36
N GLU A 119 9.93 -10.61 3.19
CA GLU A 119 9.70 -11.32 1.92
C GLU A 119 8.39 -12.11 1.92
N TYR A 120 7.64 -12.14 3.04
CA TYR A 120 6.37 -12.85 3.12
C TYR A 120 5.28 -12.13 2.32
N PHE A 121 4.53 -12.92 1.54
CA PHE A 121 3.31 -12.49 0.87
C PHE A 121 2.45 -13.74 0.62
N ASP A 122 1.19 -13.69 1.02
CA ASP A 122 0.21 -14.75 0.76
C ASP A 122 -1.02 -14.17 0.07
N LEU A 123 -1.26 -14.63 -1.17
CA LEU A 123 -2.34 -14.13 -2.01
C LEU A 123 -3.74 -14.45 -1.45
N LYS A 124 -3.87 -15.59 -0.75
CA LYS A 124 -5.14 -16.02 -0.16
C LYS A 124 -5.48 -15.14 1.04
N GLU A 125 -4.51 -14.94 1.94
CA GLU A 125 -4.64 -14.07 3.10
C GLU A 125 -5.00 -12.63 2.68
N VAL A 126 -4.31 -12.09 1.67
CA VAL A 126 -4.60 -10.76 1.14
C VAL A 126 -6.04 -10.67 0.62
N ASN A 127 -6.50 -11.66 -0.14
CA ASN A 127 -7.88 -11.64 -0.65
C ASN A 127 -8.92 -11.85 0.46
N GLU A 128 -8.63 -12.64 1.50
CA GLU A 128 -9.49 -12.79 2.67
C GLU A 128 -9.65 -11.45 3.41
N ASN A 129 -8.55 -10.70 3.59
CA ASN A 129 -8.56 -9.36 4.17
C ASN A 129 -9.34 -8.36 3.29
N ILE A 130 -9.11 -8.37 1.97
CA ILE A 130 -9.86 -7.52 1.02
C ILE A 130 -11.35 -7.85 1.09
N HIS A 131 -11.74 -9.13 1.01
CA HIS A 131 -13.15 -9.51 1.06
C HIS A 131 -13.80 -9.06 2.37
N SER A 132 -13.12 -9.23 3.50
CA SER A 132 -13.63 -8.80 4.81
C SER A 132 -13.88 -7.29 4.85
N ALA A 133 -12.93 -6.48 4.36
CA ALA A 133 -13.05 -5.02 4.32
C ALA A 133 -14.18 -4.51 3.42
N PHE A 134 -14.54 -5.27 2.37
CA PHE A 134 -15.55 -4.86 1.38
C PHE A 134 -16.91 -5.59 1.52
N THR A 135 -17.07 -6.44 2.53
CA THR A 135 -18.34 -7.14 2.84
C THR A 135 -18.98 -6.73 4.16
N CYS A 136 -18.27 -6.01 5.04
CA CYS A 136 -18.87 -5.36 6.20
C CYS A 136 -19.73 -4.16 5.75
N VAL A 137 -21.02 -4.42 5.51
CA VAL A 137 -22.10 -3.43 5.35
C VAL A 137 -23.21 -3.76 6.34
#